data_AF-A0A4Z1AHB6-F1
#
_entry.id   AF-A0A4Z1AHB6-F1
#
_cell.length_a   1.000
_cell.length_b   1.000
_cell.length_c   1.000
_cell.angle_alpha   90.00
_cell.angle_beta   90.00
_cell.angle_gamma   90.00
#
_symmetry.space_group_name_H-M   'P 1'
#
loop_
_entity.id
_entity.type
_entity.pdbx_description
1 polymer ?
#
loop_
_entity_poly.entity_id
_entity_poly.type
_entity_poly.pdbx_seq_one_letter_code
_entity_poly.pdbx_strand_id
1 'polypeptide(L)'
;MNISLKNRILLSSVLILLSCSREPYIKQIPAISPGKEVTLKIDFDNSLMPEYGEMVITKFCLGRTEQDLDRNCEIDPIISYYPVKSKEPMRLIIPEGYYPYGKMTFWARSSSFGSRSSMAVAYFSKDFEKTLDKKDCKLKGVSLEGSVSILRYNCKGLIFRSKEVHLVTFRVVDESYMDGLILYTAFTPIPLGGDYQAAEISYSIQK
;
A
#
# COMPACT_ATOMS: atom_id res chain seq x y z
N MET A 1 -5.52 -47.54 -13.43
CA MET A 1 -4.44 -46.91 -12.64
C MET A 1 -5.06 -46.40 -11.34
N ASN A 2 -4.98 -47.17 -10.25
CA ASN A 2 -5.64 -46.86 -8.98
C ASN A 2 -4.77 -45.91 -8.16
N ILE A 3 -5.09 -44.62 -8.18
CA ILE A 3 -4.46 -43.62 -7.31
C ILE A 3 -4.90 -43.94 -5.87
N SER A 4 -3.94 -44.34 -5.03
CA SER A 4 -4.11 -44.63 -3.60
C SER A 4 -4.89 -43.51 -2.88
N LEU A 5 -5.77 -43.87 -1.95
CA LEU A 5 -6.59 -42.95 -1.15
C LEU A 5 -5.75 -41.84 -0.48
N LYS A 6 -4.51 -42.18 -0.08
CA LYS A 6 -3.54 -41.26 0.53
C LYS A 6 -3.09 -40.16 -0.46
N ASN A 7 -2.91 -40.51 -1.73
CA ASN A 7 -2.53 -39.55 -2.78
C ASN A 7 -3.71 -38.64 -3.17
N ARG A 8 -4.96 -39.12 -3.06
CA ARG A 8 -6.15 -38.29 -3.30
C ARG A 8 -6.31 -37.22 -2.21
N ILE A 9 -6.17 -37.59 -0.94
CA ILE A 9 -6.23 -36.64 0.18
C ILE A 9 -5.12 -35.60 0.06
N LEU A 10 -3.89 -36.01 -0.26
CA LEU A 10 -2.78 -35.08 -0.47
C LEU A 10 -3.05 -34.11 -1.63
N LEU A 11 -3.57 -34.60 -2.76
CA LEU A 11 -3.95 -33.75 -3.90
C LEU A 11 -5.05 -32.74 -3.50
N SER A 12 -6.08 -33.20 -2.79
CA SER A 12 -7.18 -32.35 -2.32
C SER A 12 -6.68 -31.28 -1.34
N SER A 13 -5.78 -31.62 -0.41
CA SER A 13 -5.17 -30.67 0.51
C SER A 13 -4.32 -29.64 -0.22
N VAL A 14 -3.53 -30.05 -1.22
CA VAL A 14 -2.73 -29.14 -2.07
C VAL A 14 -3.65 -28.22 -2.89
N LEU A 15 -4.75 -28.73 -3.45
CA LEU A 15 -5.74 -27.95 -4.18
C LEU A 15 -6.46 -26.91 -3.29
N ILE A 16 -6.84 -27.27 -2.06
CA ILE A 16 -7.46 -26.36 -1.09
C ILE A 16 -6.48 -25.26 -0.64
N LEU A 17 -5.19 -25.60 -0.49
CA LEU A 17 -4.14 -24.63 -0.18
C LEU A 17 -3.83 -23.71 -1.37
N LEU A 18 -3.95 -24.20 -2.60
CA LEU A 18 -3.78 -23.42 -3.84
C LEU A 18 -4.95 -22.46 -4.09
N SER A 19 -6.16 -22.77 -3.62
CA SER A 19 -7.35 -21.92 -3.78
C SER A 19 -7.46 -20.76 -2.78
N CYS A 20 -6.43 -20.50 -1.97
CA CYS A 20 -6.35 -19.31 -1.11
C CYS A 20 -5.79 -18.08 -1.84
N SER A 21 -5.98 -17.98 -3.16
CA SER A 21 -5.76 -16.73 -3.88
C SER A 21 -6.91 -15.79 -3.55
N ARG A 22 -6.66 -14.75 -2.75
CA ARG A 22 -7.63 -13.66 -2.55
C ARG A 22 -7.82 -12.96 -3.89
N GLU A 23 -9.04 -12.99 -4.42
CA GLU A 23 -9.36 -12.34 -5.70
C GLU A 23 -9.13 -10.82 -5.61
N PRO A 24 -8.51 -10.21 -6.63
CA PRO A 24 -8.42 -8.76 -6.73
C PRO A 24 -9.81 -8.13 -6.68
N TYR A 25 -9.97 -7.13 -5.81
CA TYR A 25 -11.25 -6.47 -5.58
C TYR A 25 -11.08 -4.96 -5.49
N ILE A 26 -11.98 -4.24 -6.16
CA ILE A 26 -12.19 -2.81 -5.99
C ILE A 26 -13.66 -2.62 -5.63
N LYS A 27 -13.92 -1.92 -4.53
CA LYS A 27 -15.26 -1.61 -4.08
C LYS A 27 -16.01 -0.80 -5.13
N GLN A 28 -17.26 -1.17 -5.37
CA GLN A 28 -18.15 -0.36 -6.19
C GLN A 28 -18.45 0.96 -5.46
N ILE A 29 -17.97 2.06 -6.02
CA ILE A 29 -18.22 3.40 -5.51
C ILE A 29 -19.55 3.88 -6.11
N PRO A 30 -20.49 4.43 -5.29
CA PRO A 30 -21.76 4.93 -5.79
C PRO A 30 -21.60 5.95 -6.92
N ALA A 31 -22.62 6.08 -7.78
CA ALA A 31 -22.61 7.06 -8.86
C ALA A 31 -22.34 8.47 -8.31
N ILE A 32 -21.30 9.12 -8.86
CA ILE A 32 -20.82 10.42 -8.42
C ILE A 32 -21.54 11.50 -9.24
N SER A 33 -21.98 12.57 -8.58
CA SER A 33 -22.56 13.71 -9.30
C SER A 33 -21.51 14.32 -10.23
N PRO A 34 -21.88 14.66 -11.49
CA PRO A 34 -20.95 15.28 -12.43
C PRO A 34 -20.25 16.49 -11.82
N GLY A 35 -18.92 16.56 -11.97
CA GLY A 35 -18.11 17.64 -11.43
C GLY A 35 -17.75 17.52 -9.95
N LYS A 36 -18.12 16.43 -9.26
CA LYS A 36 -17.65 16.10 -7.89
C LYS A 36 -16.68 14.92 -7.86
N GLU A 37 -16.03 14.66 -8.98
CA GLU A 37 -15.12 13.54 -9.17
C GLU A 37 -13.70 13.95 -8.79
N VAL A 38 -13.01 13.02 -8.12
CA VAL A 38 -11.59 13.13 -7.78
C VAL A 38 -10.89 11.89 -8.30
N THR A 39 -9.77 12.09 -8.98
CA THR A 39 -9.00 10.96 -9.53
C THR A 39 -7.88 10.62 -8.56
N LEU A 40 -7.91 9.41 -7.99
CA LEU A 40 -6.79 8.81 -7.29
C LEU A 40 -5.99 7.95 -8.28
N LYS A 41 -4.80 8.40 -8.65
CA LYS A 41 -3.84 7.69 -9.48
C LYS A 41 -2.81 7.01 -8.59
N ILE A 42 -2.67 5.69 -8.73
CA ILE A 42 -1.70 4.90 -7.98
C ILE A 42 -0.70 4.31 -8.98
N ASP A 43 0.56 4.68 -8.84
CA ASP A 43 1.62 4.38 -9.80
C ASP A 43 2.68 3.48 -9.17
N PHE A 44 3.25 2.62 -10.01
CA PHE A 44 4.38 1.78 -9.66
C PHE A 44 5.61 2.19 -10.46
N ASP A 45 6.61 2.70 -9.76
CA ASP A 45 7.87 3.09 -10.36
C ASP A 45 8.94 2.05 -10.04
N ASN A 46 9.38 1.33 -11.08
CA ASN A 46 10.45 0.34 -10.99
C ASN A 46 11.75 0.80 -11.67
N SER A 47 11.92 2.10 -11.93
CA SER A 47 13.09 2.64 -12.65
C SER A 47 14.43 2.29 -12.00
N LEU A 48 14.48 2.19 -10.67
CA LEU A 48 15.69 1.83 -9.92
C LEU A 48 15.90 0.33 -9.75
N MET A 49 14.81 -0.45 -9.76
CA MET A 49 14.82 -1.90 -9.54
C MET A 49 13.87 -2.59 -10.55
N PRO A 50 14.26 -2.70 -11.84
CA PRO A 50 13.37 -3.18 -12.91
C PRO A 50 12.92 -4.63 -12.76
N GLU A 51 13.60 -5.44 -11.95
CA GLU A 51 13.27 -6.83 -11.66
C GLU A 51 11.91 -7.02 -10.94
N TYR A 52 11.42 -5.94 -10.32
CA TYR A 52 10.06 -5.84 -9.81
C TYR A 52 9.16 -5.32 -10.94
N GLY A 53 8.45 -6.22 -11.62
CA GLY A 53 7.57 -5.88 -12.74
C GLY A 53 6.16 -5.42 -12.33
N GLU A 54 5.72 -5.81 -11.13
CA GLU A 54 4.38 -5.57 -10.62
C GLU A 54 4.42 -5.30 -9.11
N MET A 55 3.54 -4.40 -8.65
CA MET A 55 3.19 -4.27 -7.24
C MET A 55 1.73 -4.66 -7.02
N VAL A 56 1.40 -5.06 -5.81
CA VAL A 56 0.04 -5.35 -5.36
C VAL A 56 -0.33 -4.34 -4.30
N ILE A 57 -1.44 -3.64 -4.51
CA ILE A 57 -2.12 -2.89 -3.45
C ILE A 57 -2.90 -3.93 -2.65
N THR A 58 -2.32 -4.38 -1.53
CA THR A 58 -2.95 -5.43 -0.74
C THR A 58 -4.18 -4.91 -0.02
N LYS A 59 -4.16 -3.64 0.40
CA LYS A 59 -5.28 -2.94 1.03
C LYS A 59 -5.26 -1.44 0.73
N PHE A 60 -6.42 -0.86 0.47
CA PHE A 60 -6.68 0.58 0.58
C PHE A 60 -7.98 0.80 1.35
N CYS A 61 -7.94 1.60 2.40
CA CYS A 61 -9.08 1.88 3.27
C CYS A 61 -9.07 3.35 3.72
N LEU A 62 -10.26 3.88 3.96
CA LEU A 62 -10.49 5.24 4.44
C LEU A 62 -11.34 5.18 5.72
N GLY A 63 -11.16 6.17 6.59
CA GLY A 63 -11.92 6.30 7.83
C GLY A 63 -12.17 7.74 8.24
N ARG A 64 -13.28 7.98 8.94
CA ARG A 64 -13.59 9.24 9.60
C ARG A 64 -12.94 9.35 10.99
N THR A 65 -12.59 8.21 11.58
CA THR A 65 -11.82 8.07 12.82
C THR A 65 -10.78 6.96 12.64
N GLU A 66 -9.82 6.82 13.56
CA GLU A 66 -8.86 5.70 13.52
C GLU A 66 -9.55 4.34 13.69
N GLN A 67 -10.52 4.26 14.59
CA GLN A 67 -11.31 3.04 14.83
C GLN A 67 -12.11 2.64 13.59
N ASP A 68 -12.70 3.62 12.90
CA ASP A 68 -13.39 3.42 11.63
C ASP A 68 -12.42 2.95 10.53
N LEU A 69 -11.23 3.54 10.45
CA LEU A 69 -10.19 3.08 9.53
C LEU A 69 -9.84 1.61 9.77
N ASP A 70 -9.49 1.24 11.00
CA ASP A 70 -9.06 -0.13 11.33
C ASP A 70 -10.18 -1.14 11.02
N ARG A 71 -11.43 -0.83 11.40
CA ARG A 71 -12.60 -1.64 11.04
C ARG A 71 -12.79 -1.77 9.52
N ASN A 72 -12.71 -0.67 8.77
CA ASN A 72 -12.90 -0.69 7.32
C ASN A 72 -11.79 -1.49 6.62
N CYS A 73 -10.55 -1.45 7.12
CA CYS A 73 -9.45 -2.25 6.58
C CYS A 73 -9.62 -3.77 6.81
N GLU A 74 -10.46 -4.18 7.77
CA GLU A 74 -10.78 -5.59 8.05
C GLU A 74 -12.01 -6.07 7.31
N ILE A 75 -13.06 -5.24 7.29
CA ILE A 75 -14.40 -5.67 6.86
C ILE A 75 -14.71 -5.25 5.42
N ASP A 76 -14.32 -4.03 5.01
CA ASP A 76 -14.82 -3.40 3.79
C ASP A 76 -13.78 -2.42 3.19
N PRO A 77 -12.60 -2.93 2.75
CA PRO A 77 -11.59 -2.10 2.12
C PRO A 77 -12.06 -1.62 0.74
N ILE A 78 -11.59 -0.46 0.32
CA ILE A 78 -11.86 0.09 -1.02
C ILE A 78 -11.12 -0.72 -2.09
N ILE A 79 -9.88 -1.13 -1.82
CA ILE A 79 -9.09 -2.00 -2.70
C ILE A 79 -8.54 -3.16 -1.87
N SER A 80 -8.55 -4.37 -2.45
CA SER A 80 -7.99 -5.57 -1.87
C SER A 80 -7.25 -6.37 -2.95
N TYR A 81 -5.97 -6.70 -2.72
CA TYR A 81 -5.12 -7.53 -3.60
C TYR A 81 -5.11 -7.12 -5.09
N TYR A 82 -5.14 -5.82 -5.38
CA TYR A 82 -5.18 -5.36 -6.77
C TYR A 82 -3.77 -5.17 -7.36
N PRO A 83 -3.42 -5.82 -8.48
CA PRO A 83 -2.12 -5.66 -9.12
C PRO A 83 -2.03 -4.34 -9.89
N VAL A 84 -0.85 -3.73 -9.86
CA VAL A 84 -0.50 -2.51 -10.61
C VAL A 84 0.86 -2.73 -11.26
N LYS A 85 0.90 -2.66 -12.59
CA LYS A 85 2.12 -2.83 -13.38
C LYS A 85 2.85 -1.50 -13.53
N SER A 86 4.17 -1.59 -13.73
CA SER A 86 4.97 -0.41 -14.08
C SER A 86 4.45 0.22 -15.38
N LYS A 87 4.38 1.56 -15.41
CA LYS A 87 3.87 2.38 -16.53
C LYS A 87 2.37 2.23 -16.82
N GLU A 88 1.64 1.40 -16.07
CA GLU A 88 0.19 1.23 -16.18
C GLU A 88 -0.48 1.64 -14.85
N PRO A 89 -0.53 2.95 -14.55
CA PRO A 89 -1.02 3.42 -13.27
C PRO A 89 -2.51 3.13 -13.12
N MET A 90 -2.87 2.59 -11.95
CA MET A 90 -4.26 2.39 -11.57
C MET A 90 -4.95 3.74 -11.37
N ARG A 91 -6.19 3.87 -11.87
CA ARG A 91 -7.02 5.05 -11.67
C ARG A 91 -8.30 4.66 -10.95
N LEU A 92 -8.56 5.30 -9.82
CA LEU A 92 -9.79 5.16 -9.06
C LEU A 92 -10.50 6.51 -9.02
N ILE A 93 -11.78 6.53 -9.38
CA ILE A 93 -12.62 7.73 -9.26
C ILE A 93 -13.35 7.66 -7.93
N ILE A 94 -13.10 8.65 -7.07
CA ILE A 94 -13.64 8.74 -5.72
C ILE A 94 -14.51 10.01 -5.65
N PRO A 95 -15.64 9.99 -4.90
CA PRO A 95 -16.39 11.22 -4.65
C PRO A 95 -15.52 12.23 -3.88
N GLU A 96 -15.75 13.51 -4.18
CA GLU A 96 -15.32 14.60 -3.32
C GLU A 96 -15.71 14.30 -1.86
N GLY A 97 -14.76 14.51 -0.96
CA GLY A 97 -14.98 14.18 0.43
C GLY A 97 -13.76 14.39 1.30
N TYR A 98 -14.04 14.61 2.59
CA TYR A 98 -13.02 14.70 3.61
C TYR A 98 -12.85 13.33 4.29
N TYR A 99 -11.69 12.70 4.07
CA TYR A 99 -11.31 11.44 4.70
C TYR A 99 -10.09 11.68 5.60
N PRO A 100 -10.33 12.03 6.88
CA PRO A 100 -9.26 12.43 7.77
C PRO A 100 -8.25 11.32 8.04
N TYR A 101 -8.60 10.05 7.84
CA TYR A 101 -7.69 8.91 8.02
C TYR A 101 -7.72 7.98 6.81
N GLY A 102 -6.56 7.42 6.45
CA GLY A 102 -6.43 6.43 5.38
C GLY A 102 -5.26 5.49 5.61
N LYS A 103 -5.33 4.27 5.05
CA LYS A 103 -4.23 3.30 5.03
C LYS A 103 -4.14 2.71 3.62
N MET A 104 -2.94 2.66 3.06
CA MET A 104 -2.63 1.95 1.82
C MET A 104 -1.41 1.06 2.05
N THR A 105 -1.53 -0.22 1.72
CA THR A 105 -0.46 -1.20 1.85
C THR A 105 -0.03 -1.68 0.47
N PHE A 106 1.27 -1.57 0.20
CA PHE A 106 1.90 -1.93 -1.06
C PHE A 106 2.81 -3.12 -0.85
N TRP A 107 2.86 -3.99 -1.84
CA TRP A 107 3.76 -5.12 -1.84
C TRP A 107 4.23 -5.45 -3.25
N ALA A 108 5.54 -5.46 -3.46
CA ALA A 108 6.14 -5.87 -4.72
C ALA A 108 6.96 -7.14 -4.51
N ARG A 109 6.84 -8.09 -5.45
CA ARG A 109 7.67 -9.29 -5.50
C ARG A 109 8.55 -9.20 -6.73
N SER A 110 9.83 -9.51 -6.54
CA SER A 110 10.75 -9.65 -7.66
C SER A 110 10.49 -10.96 -8.39
N SER A 111 10.66 -10.94 -9.71
CA SER A 111 10.67 -12.14 -10.55
C SER A 111 12.01 -12.88 -10.49
N SER A 112 13.05 -12.25 -9.95
CA SER A 112 14.39 -12.82 -9.83
C SER A 112 14.49 -13.76 -8.62
N PHE A 113 15.02 -14.95 -8.86
CA PHE A 113 15.25 -15.94 -7.81
C PHE A 113 16.25 -15.42 -6.77
N GLY A 114 15.87 -15.43 -5.49
CA GLY A 114 16.70 -14.95 -4.37
C GLY A 114 16.52 -13.47 -4.00
N SER A 115 15.78 -12.69 -4.79
CA SER A 115 15.45 -11.31 -4.43
C SER A 115 14.38 -11.26 -3.33
N ARG A 116 14.58 -10.40 -2.32
CA ARG A 116 13.60 -10.15 -1.25
C ARG A 116 12.35 -9.46 -1.81
N SER A 117 11.19 -9.65 -1.17
CA SER A 117 10.00 -8.87 -1.51
C SER A 117 10.09 -7.47 -0.90
N SER A 118 9.41 -6.47 -1.45
CA SER A 118 9.32 -5.13 -0.85
C SER A 118 7.92 -4.89 -0.33
N MET A 119 7.76 -4.40 0.90
CA MET A 119 6.46 -4.07 1.49
C MET A 119 6.53 -2.75 2.22
N ALA A 120 5.55 -1.88 1.98
CA ALA A 120 5.44 -0.59 2.65
C ALA A 120 3.98 -0.23 2.91
N VAL A 121 3.77 0.59 3.94
CA VAL A 121 2.44 1.05 4.35
C VAL A 121 2.46 2.57 4.45
N ALA A 122 1.54 3.23 3.75
CA ALA A 122 1.25 4.64 3.93
C ALA A 122 0.01 4.81 4.80
N TYR A 123 0.14 5.54 5.92
CA TYR A 123 -1.01 6.04 6.65
C TYR A 123 -1.14 7.55 6.46
N PHE A 124 -2.37 7.96 6.17
CA PHE A 124 -2.79 9.33 5.96
C PHE A 124 -3.53 9.81 7.22
N SER A 125 -3.21 10.99 7.74
CA SER A 125 -3.95 11.61 8.85
C SER A 125 -4.09 13.12 8.71
N LYS A 126 -5.25 13.66 9.09
CA LYS A 126 -5.45 15.11 9.24
C LYS A 126 -4.52 15.75 10.27
N ASP A 127 -4.04 14.97 11.24
CA ASP A 127 -3.18 15.44 12.34
C ASP A 127 -1.69 15.48 11.95
N PHE A 128 -1.39 15.20 10.67
CA PHE A 128 -0.04 15.21 10.07
C PHE A 128 0.67 16.58 10.17
N GLU A 129 -0.02 17.67 10.51
CA GLU A 129 0.55 19.02 10.50
C GLU A 129 1.44 19.37 11.70
N LYS A 130 1.63 18.51 12.72
CA LYS A 130 2.25 18.98 13.98
C LYS A 130 3.69 18.62 14.28
N THR A 131 4.38 17.76 13.52
CA THR A 131 5.64 17.22 14.07
C THR A 131 6.89 17.22 13.18
N LEU A 132 6.84 17.35 11.84
CA LEU A 132 8.03 16.98 11.04
C LEU A 132 8.41 17.84 9.81
N ASP A 133 7.77 18.98 9.53
CA ASP A 133 8.17 19.88 8.42
C ASP A 133 8.34 19.16 7.05
N LYS A 134 7.56 18.09 6.83
CA LYS A 134 7.66 17.22 5.64
C LYS A 134 6.76 17.77 4.54
N LYS A 135 7.36 18.32 3.48
CA LYS A 135 6.70 18.51 2.18
C LYS A 135 6.05 17.19 1.76
N ASP A 136 4.78 17.24 1.35
CA ASP A 136 3.91 16.19 0.83
C ASP A 136 4.51 14.77 0.82
N CYS A 137 4.03 13.95 1.77
CA CYS A 137 4.43 12.57 2.05
C CYS A 137 5.60 12.03 1.22
N LYS A 138 6.82 12.08 1.77
CA LYS A 138 7.95 11.32 1.26
C LYS A 138 8.38 10.31 2.32
N LEU A 139 7.87 9.10 2.19
CA LEU A 139 8.26 7.97 3.04
C LEU A 139 9.39 7.23 2.39
N LYS A 140 10.43 6.97 3.16
CA LYS A 140 11.43 5.94 2.86
C LYS A 140 11.37 4.99 4.05
N GLY A 141 11.24 3.69 3.82
CA GLY A 141 11.31 2.71 4.92
C GLY A 141 11.12 1.25 4.49
N VAL A 142 11.48 0.35 5.39
CA VAL A 142 11.13 -1.08 5.36
C VAL A 142 9.89 -1.27 6.24
N SER A 143 8.88 -1.99 5.74
CA SER A 143 7.72 -2.53 6.48
C SER A 143 7.37 -1.81 7.80
N LEU A 144 6.58 -0.73 7.72
CA LEU A 144 6.16 0.06 8.90
C LEU A 144 4.97 -0.55 9.66
N GLU A 145 4.55 -1.77 9.31
CA GLU A 145 3.44 -2.47 9.97
C GLU A 145 3.91 -2.92 11.37
N GLY A 146 3.73 -2.04 12.36
CA GLY A 146 4.20 -2.22 13.74
C GLY A 146 4.90 -1.02 14.36
N SER A 147 5.09 0.08 13.62
CA SER A 147 5.68 1.31 14.16
C SER A 147 4.75 2.00 15.18
N VAL A 148 5.35 2.57 16.23
CA VAL A 148 4.70 3.32 17.32
C VAL A 148 3.71 4.34 16.75
N SER A 149 2.53 4.52 17.36
CA SER A 149 1.42 5.36 16.84
C SER A 149 1.82 6.76 16.34
N ILE A 150 2.88 7.35 16.90
CA ILE A 150 3.43 8.67 16.51
C ILE A 150 4.17 8.63 15.15
N LEU A 151 4.75 7.48 14.78
CA LEU A 151 5.41 7.21 13.49
C LEU A 151 4.46 6.58 12.45
N ARG A 152 3.23 6.22 12.87
CA ARG A 152 2.23 5.58 12.02
C ARG A 152 1.83 6.53 10.88
N TYR A 153 1.53 7.79 11.19
CA TYR A 153 1.00 8.78 10.24
C TYR A 153 2.07 9.54 9.49
N ASN A 154 2.13 9.28 8.20
CA ASN A 154 3.28 9.61 7.39
C ASN A 154 2.94 10.46 6.17
N CYS A 155 1.65 10.58 5.85
CA CYS A 155 1.12 11.45 4.83
C CYS A 155 0.02 12.37 5.41
N LYS A 156 -0.13 13.56 4.82
CA LYS A 156 -1.27 14.44 5.08
C LYS A 156 -2.58 13.71 4.76
N GLY A 157 -3.60 13.93 5.58
CA GLY A 157 -4.93 13.34 5.41
C GLY A 157 -5.50 13.57 4.00
N LEU A 158 -6.33 12.63 3.54
CA LEU A 158 -6.87 12.65 2.19
C LEU A 158 -8.09 13.58 2.12
N ILE A 159 -7.85 14.80 1.64
CA ILE A 159 -8.89 15.78 1.34
C ILE A 159 -9.13 15.75 -0.16
N PHE A 160 -10.13 15.00 -0.61
CA PHE A 160 -10.45 14.89 -2.03
C PHE A 160 -11.30 16.08 -2.46
N ARG A 161 -10.75 16.97 -3.29
CA ARG A 161 -11.49 18.09 -3.89
C ARG A 161 -11.70 17.85 -5.37
N SER A 162 -12.85 18.30 -5.87
CA SER A 162 -13.22 18.09 -7.27
C SER A 162 -12.17 18.61 -8.24
N LYS A 163 -11.96 17.88 -9.33
CA LYS A 163 -10.98 18.18 -10.40
C LYS A 163 -9.51 18.01 -9.98
N GLU A 164 -9.23 17.64 -8.73
CA GLU A 164 -7.86 17.30 -8.32
C GLU A 164 -7.49 15.87 -8.76
N VAL A 165 -6.22 15.69 -9.09
CA VAL A 165 -5.61 14.38 -9.30
C VAL A 165 -4.66 14.11 -8.14
N HIS A 166 -5.02 13.13 -7.33
CA HIS A 166 -4.22 12.63 -6.21
C HIS A 166 -3.29 11.55 -6.75
N LEU A 167 -1.98 11.80 -6.76
CA LEU A 167 -0.99 10.85 -7.24
C LEU A 167 -0.25 10.22 -6.06
N VAL A 168 -0.33 8.90 -5.96
CA VAL A 168 0.49 8.09 -5.04
C VAL A 168 1.43 7.24 -5.88
N THR A 169 2.73 7.26 -5.55
CA THR A 169 3.75 6.46 -6.24
C THR A 169 4.46 5.59 -5.23
N PHE A 170 4.58 4.30 -5.53
CA PHE A 170 5.43 3.36 -4.80
C PHE A 170 6.64 3.01 -5.66
N ARG A 171 7.83 3.08 -5.07
CA ARG A 171 9.10 2.77 -5.72
C ARG A 171 9.92 1.83 -4.83
N VAL A 172 10.40 0.73 -5.39
CA VAL A 172 11.38 -0.13 -4.69
C VAL A 172 12.76 0.54 -4.80
N VAL A 173 13.48 0.63 -3.69
CA VAL A 173 14.79 1.30 -3.63
C VAL A 173 15.84 0.39 -2.99
N ASP A 174 17.12 0.71 -3.20
CA ASP A 174 18.23 -0.01 -2.58
C ASP A 174 18.32 0.27 -1.07
N GLU A 175 18.88 -0.65 -0.28
CA GLU A 175 19.01 -0.46 1.17
C GLU A 175 19.97 0.67 1.54
N SER A 176 20.95 1.00 0.69
CA SER A 176 21.80 2.20 0.87
C SER A 176 21.01 3.51 0.89
N TYR A 177 19.80 3.56 0.29
CA TYR A 177 18.91 4.72 0.42
C TYR A 177 18.32 4.87 1.83
N MET A 178 18.47 3.86 2.70
CA MET A 178 18.04 3.86 4.10
C MET A 178 19.08 4.39 5.07
N ASP A 179 20.33 4.66 4.66
CA ASP A 179 21.38 5.15 5.57
C ASP A 179 21.02 6.47 6.26
N GLY A 180 20.12 7.27 5.67
CA GLY A 180 19.55 8.47 6.31
C GLY A 180 18.40 8.22 7.30
N LEU A 181 17.83 7.01 7.32
CA LEU A 181 16.74 6.56 8.21
C LEU A 181 17.24 5.76 9.41
N ILE A 182 18.45 5.19 9.32
CA ILE A 182 19.12 4.47 10.42
C ILE A 182 19.16 5.32 11.70
N LEU A 183 19.28 6.64 11.59
CA LEU A 183 19.23 7.56 12.74
C LEU A 183 17.88 7.58 13.45
N TYR A 184 16.75 7.39 12.76
CA TYR A 184 15.42 7.35 13.39
C TYR A 184 15.09 5.97 13.96
N THR A 185 15.62 4.90 13.35
CA THR A 185 15.36 3.52 13.76
C THR A 185 16.28 3.05 14.88
N ALA A 186 17.49 3.61 15.00
CA ALA A 186 18.43 3.34 16.08
C ALA A 186 17.87 3.67 17.50
N PHE A 187 16.84 4.51 17.60
CA PHE A 187 16.17 4.85 18.85
C PHE A 187 14.94 3.99 19.18
N THR A 188 14.59 3.03 18.31
CA THR A 188 13.47 2.10 18.53
C THR A 188 13.99 0.66 18.61
N PRO A 189 13.59 -0.15 19.62
CA PRO A 189 14.10 -1.52 19.82
C PRO A 189 13.50 -2.55 18.85
N ILE A 190 12.86 -2.10 17.77
CA ILE A 190 12.23 -2.98 16.77
C ILE A 190 13.25 -3.21 15.66
N PRO A 191 13.64 -4.47 15.35
CA PRO A 191 14.50 -4.75 14.22
C PRO A 191 13.78 -4.38 12.93
N LEU A 192 14.06 -3.18 12.42
CA LEU A 192 13.64 -2.75 11.08
C LEU A 192 14.67 -3.29 10.09
N GLY A 193 14.38 -4.47 9.55
CA GLY A 193 15.29 -5.15 8.61
C GLY A 193 15.05 -6.65 8.45
N GLY A 194 13.82 -7.12 8.64
CA GLY A 194 13.45 -8.52 8.33
C GLY A 194 13.07 -8.62 6.86
N ASP A 195 13.62 -9.60 6.13
CA ASP A 195 13.22 -10.21 4.83
C ASP A 195 12.71 -9.31 3.67
N TYR A 196 12.64 -8.00 3.83
CA TYR A 196 11.99 -7.08 2.91
C TYR A 196 12.95 -6.04 2.36
N GLN A 197 12.89 -5.82 1.06
CA GLN A 197 13.58 -4.76 0.36
C GLN A 197 12.97 -3.39 0.70
N ALA A 198 13.84 -2.40 0.82
CA ALA A 198 13.53 -0.99 0.99
C ALA A 198 12.55 -0.41 -0.06
N ALA A 199 11.69 0.54 0.34
CA ALA A 199 10.79 1.25 -0.57
C ALA A 199 10.64 2.75 -0.24
N GLU A 200 10.25 3.51 -1.26
CA GLU A 200 9.85 4.91 -1.18
C GLU A 200 8.37 5.04 -1.59
N ILE A 201 7.58 5.80 -0.81
CA ILE A 201 6.22 6.21 -1.17
C ILE A 201 6.19 7.74 -1.25
N SER A 202 5.69 8.25 -2.37
CA SER A 202 5.40 9.67 -2.54
C SER A 202 3.92 9.92 -2.75
N TYR A 203 3.38 11.00 -2.18
CA TYR A 203 2.03 11.48 -2.47
C TYR A 203 2.05 12.96 -2.87
N SER A 204 1.31 13.31 -3.91
CA SER A 204 1.17 14.69 -4.39
C SER A 204 -0.24 14.96 -4.92
N ILE A 205 -0.61 16.23 -4.97
CA ILE A 205 -1.89 16.70 -5.53
C ILE A 205 -1.58 17.55 -6.75
N GLN A 206 -2.17 17.21 -7.89
CA GLN A 206 -2.10 17.95 -9.15
C GLN A 206 -3.46 18.62 -9.40
N LYS A 207 -3.44 19.86 -9.88
CA LYS A 207 -4.63 20.65 -10.20
C LYS A 207 -4.79 20.83 -11.70
#